data_AF-A0A1I7ZK42-F1
#
_entry.id   AF-A0A1I7ZK42-F1
#
_cell.length_a   1.000
_cell.length_b   1.000
_cell.length_c   1.000
_cell.angle_alpha   90.00
_cell.angle_beta   90.00
_cell.angle_gamma   90.00
#
_symmetry.space_group_name_H-M   'P 1'
#
loop_
_entity.id
_entity.type
_entity.pdbx_description
1 polymer ?
#
loop_
_entity_poly.entity_id
_entity_poly.type
_entity_poly.pdbx_seq_one_letter_code
_entity_poly.pdbx_strand_id
1 'polypeptide(L)'
;MHWSRLFVWHRKQYNSALLEVHILSKLDACNIPFTMRSTIFFLAALLLLSCCSLTSASYENVIACVPSPVLAFKWSAREAQFVMVDHYGYGCDLGSIFWICRSAYKNVSYGVELKEAQKKFADVPLYLDNGRTTGRKEVMKIKLFKCVQDEVHVEEPSVPEGSWSDRLSIVKWGECMSEEDWLTESTEECGKKPTNYVLGAQCGDQEKYVEVTFVCDKPRTSVYADFLETKKNYHRKIEFELFGRLAKTVADFQEAKKGDQEGALSTYIAGLKRALGTAVFQHTLTQNYTAHPSYDGTLEYLDYYKYYYSRETAFRAAKKYVIALGDRRSLMLFRLATNLLMNDTNTNRRTAIQEALMQYDIENVKIVQNVQKYFSEFEERLKEYYVEYLKENTFGIAAKHLGFLNESGASGRLASMYQEIFRPGFIDQKYMDNSTYSTRKIRATEKESTSQQFPEPVQPLSPPTSRPTQPSPTTQSSNAIERPAYQESSGHEAMKDAAKCASTAFTVLCILVSYVL
;
A
#
# COMPACT_ATOMS: atom_id res chain seq x y z
N MET A 1 -18.39 23.16 -31.91
CA MET A 1 -17.73 24.40 -31.44
C MET A 1 -18.05 24.79 -29.99
N HIS A 2 -18.61 23.91 -29.15
CA HIS A 2 -19.09 24.30 -27.79
C HIS A 2 -18.24 23.84 -26.58
N TRP A 3 -17.19 23.02 -26.74
CA TRP A 3 -16.40 22.49 -25.61
C TRP A 3 -14.98 23.05 -25.45
N SER A 4 -14.49 23.83 -26.43
CA SER A 4 -13.28 24.66 -26.25
C SER A 4 -13.48 25.73 -25.15
N ARG A 5 -14.72 25.96 -24.70
CA ARG A 5 -15.07 26.85 -23.59
C ARG A 5 -15.08 26.17 -22.21
N LEU A 6 -15.04 24.84 -22.13
CA LEU A 6 -15.10 24.13 -20.84
C LEU A 6 -13.71 23.90 -20.22
N PHE A 7 -12.67 23.71 -21.03
CA PHE A 7 -11.28 23.76 -20.54
C PHE A 7 -10.84 25.20 -20.16
N VAL A 8 -11.45 26.21 -20.77
CA VAL A 8 -11.33 27.62 -20.34
C VAL A 8 -12.13 27.88 -19.04
N TRP A 9 -13.10 27.02 -18.70
CA TRP A 9 -13.93 27.16 -17.50
C TRP A 9 -13.18 26.76 -16.22
N HIS A 10 -12.31 25.74 -16.24
CA HIS A 10 -11.48 25.41 -15.08
C HIS A 10 -10.28 26.36 -14.89
N ARG A 11 -9.71 26.92 -15.97
CA ARG A 11 -8.79 28.06 -15.85
C ARG A 11 -9.49 29.32 -15.31
N LYS A 12 -10.83 29.37 -15.34
CA LYS A 12 -11.64 30.42 -14.72
C LYS A 12 -11.97 30.19 -13.24
N GLN A 13 -11.65 29.05 -12.63
CA GLN A 13 -11.80 28.88 -11.18
C GLN A 13 -10.76 29.71 -10.41
N TYR A 14 -9.55 29.85 -10.96
CA TYR A 14 -8.57 30.86 -10.53
C TYR A 14 -9.04 32.30 -10.83
N ASN A 15 -9.89 32.49 -11.84
CA ASN A 15 -10.56 33.76 -12.09
C ASN A 15 -11.84 33.95 -11.27
N SER A 16 -12.30 32.99 -10.46
CA SER A 16 -13.49 33.15 -9.61
C SER A 16 -13.18 34.10 -8.45
N ALA A 17 -12.00 33.97 -7.85
CA ALA A 17 -11.49 34.92 -6.87
C ALA A 17 -11.26 36.31 -7.50
N LEU A 18 -10.75 36.38 -8.74
CA LEU A 18 -10.62 37.65 -9.47
C LEU A 18 -11.96 38.26 -9.90
N LEU A 19 -12.97 37.44 -10.19
CA LEU A 19 -14.33 37.87 -10.51
C LEU A 19 -15.06 38.37 -9.26
N GLU A 20 -14.88 37.70 -8.11
CA GLU A 20 -15.32 38.20 -6.80
C GLU A 20 -14.68 39.56 -6.51
N VAL A 21 -13.36 39.69 -6.65
CA VAL A 21 -12.64 40.96 -6.44
C VAL A 21 -13.13 42.05 -7.41
N HIS A 22 -13.43 41.71 -8.67
CA HIS A 22 -13.87 42.69 -9.66
C HIS A 22 -15.35 43.10 -9.50
N ILE A 23 -16.21 42.20 -9.00
CA ILE A 23 -17.60 42.50 -8.65
C ILE A 23 -17.64 43.32 -7.35
N LEU A 24 -16.83 42.95 -6.34
CA LEU A 24 -16.65 43.69 -5.09
C LEU A 24 -16.16 45.12 -5.36
N SER A 25 -15.13 45.29 -6.19
CA SER A 25 -14.59 46.63 -6.50
C SER A 25 -15.59 47.53 -7.23
N LYS A 26 -16.52 46.96 -8.00
CA LYS A 26 -17.57 47.74 -8.68
C LYS A 26 -18.80 48.01 -7.81
N LEU A 27 -19.09 47.13 -6.85
CA LEU A 27 -20.16 47.33 -5.87
C LEU A 27 -19.77 48.37 -4.82
N ASP A 28 -18.49 48.46 -4.45
CA ASP A 28 -17.99 49.49 -3.51
C ASP A 28 -18.11 50.90 -4.06
N ALA A 29 -17.99 51.08 -5.38
CA ALA A 29 -18.14 52.37 -6.06
C ALA A 29 -19.59 52.88 -6.13
N CYS A 30 -20.58 52.02 -5.87
CA CYS A 30 -22.00 52.40 -5.81
C CYS A 30 -22.41 52.45 -4.33
N ASN A 31 -22.77 53.62 -3.79
CA ASN A 31 -23.26 53.83 -2.41
C ASN A 31 -24.59 53.10 -2.12
N ILE A 32 -24.57 51.77 -2.24
CA ILE A 32 -25.68 50.88 -1.96
C ILE A 32 -25.71 50.67 -0.44
N PRO A 33 -26.88 50.84 0.22
CA PRO A 33 -26.99 50.63 1.66
C PRO A 33 -26.53 49.22 2.05
N PHE A 34 -25.80 49.14 3.16
CA PHE A 34 -25.11 47.93 3.65
C PHE A 34 -26.04 46.69 3.71
N THR A 35 -27.32 46.90 4.02
CA THR A 35 -28.35 45.85 4.08
C THR A 35 -28.65 45.19 2.73
N MET A 36 -28.59 45.93 1.62
CA MET A 36 -28.76 45.37 0.27
C MET A 36 -27.50 44.66 -0.23
N ARG A 37 -26.31 45.16 0.13
CA ARG A 37 -25.05 44.48 -0.20
C ARG A 37 -25.00 43.09 0.45
N SER A 38 -25.33 43.02 1.73
CA SER A 38 -25.34 41.76 2.49
C SER A 38 -26.29 40.71 1.90
N THR A 39 -27.50 41.11 1.48
CA THR A 39 -28.47 40.20 0.86
C THR A 39 -28.04 39.73 -0.52
N ILE A 40 -27.45 40.59 -1.34
CA ILE A 40 -26.89 40.19 -2.65
C ILE A 40 -25.72 39.21 -2.48
N PHE A 41 -24.82 39.44 -1.51
CA PHE A 41 -23.73 38.51 -1.20
C PHE A 41 -24.25 37.16 -0.73
N PHE A 42 -25.27 37.15 0.14
CA PHE A 42 -25.85 35.91 0.63
C PHE A 42 -26.54 35.12 -0.49
N LEU A 43 -27.28 35.79 -1.38
CA LEU A 43 -27.90 35.16 -2.55
C LEU A 43 -26.86 34.63 -3.55
N ALA A 44 -25.81 35.38 -3.83
CA ALA A 44 -24.72 34.94 -4.70
C ALA A 44 -23.99 33.72 -4.10
N ALA A 45 -23.73 33.73 -2.80
CA ALA A 45 -23.13 32.60 -2.09
C ALA A 45 -24.03 31.37 -2.11
N LEU A 46 -25.33 31.51 -1.87
CA LEU A 46 -26.30 30.41 -1.96
C LEU A 46 -26.42 29.84 -3.37
N LEU A 47 -26.42 30.69 -4.40
CA LEU A 47 -26.45 30.26 -5.80
C LEU A 47 -25.15 29.54 -6.18
N LEU A 48 -23.98 30.04 -5.75
CA LEU A 48 -22.69 29.38 -5.95
C LEU A 48 -22.63 28.03 -5.23
N LEU A 49 -23.07 27.96 -3.98
CA LEU A 49 -23.16 26.71 -3.21
C LEU A 49 -24.10 25.71 -3.92
N SER A 50 -25.28 26.15 -4.35
CA SER A 50 -26.22 25.30 -5.10
C SER A 50 -25.63 24.78 -6.41
N CYS A 51 -24.95 25.62 -7.19
CA CYS A 51 -24.34 25.22 -8.46
C CYS A 51 -23.12 24.29 -8.28
N CYS A 52 -22.34 24.46 -7.21
CA CYS A 52 -21.20 23.60 -6.90
C CYS A 52 -21.60 22.21 -6.37
N SER A 53 -22.73 22.11 -5.66
CA SER A 53 -23.23 20.83 -5.13
C SER A 53 -23.86 19.94 -6.21
N LEU A 54 -24.57 20.52 -7.18
CA LEU A 54 -25.31 19.76 -8.20
C LEU A 54 -24.42 19.03 -9.22
N THR A 55 -23.25 19.59 -9.55
CA THR A 55 -22.37 19.01 -10.57
C THR A 55 -21.44 17.94 -10.00
N SER A 56 -21.01 18.09 -8.75
CA SER A 56 -20.05 17.17 -8.11
C SER A 56 -20.68 15.86 -7.64
N ALA A 57 -21.94 15.88 -7.19
CA ALA A 57 -22.64 14.67 -6.71
C ALA A 57 -22.92 13.64 -7.84
N SER A 58 -23.06 14.08 -9.09
CA SER A 58 -23.47 13.19 -10.19
C SER A 58 -22.39 12.18 -10.63
N TYR A 59 -21.12 12.45 -10.34
CA TYR A 59 -19.98 11.64 -10.81
C TYR A 59 -19.28 10.83 -9.71
N GLU A 60 -19.82 10.80 -8.50
CA GLU A 60 -19.28 9.95 -7.45
C GLU A 60 -19.17 8.49 -7.94
N ASN A 61 -18.04 7.82 -7.69
CA ASN A 61 -17.82 6.43 -8.11
C ASN A 61 -18.01 6.15 -9.61
N VAL A 62 -17.75 7.12 -10.51
CA VAL A 62 -17.85 6.93 -11.96
C VAL A 62 -16.50 6.61 -12.61
N ILE A 63 -16.48 5.57 -13.44
CA ILE A 63 -15.39 5.23 -14.34
C ILE A 63 -15.70 5.71 -15.75
N ALA A 64 -14.73 6.38 -16.37
CA ALA A 64 -14.71 6.66 -17.79
C ALA A 64 -13.75 5.69 -18.48
N CYS A 65 -14.25 4.93 -19.46
CA CYS A 65 -13.45 3.96 -20.20
C CYS A 65 -13.42 4.30 -21.70
N VAL A 66 -12.21 4.32 -22.25
CA VAL A 66 -11.91 4.49 -23.67
C VAL A 66 -11.54 3.12 -24.22
N PRO A 67 -12.18 2.61 -25.29
CA PRO A 67 -11.96 1.23 -25.75
C PRO A 67 -10.74 1.05 -26.67
N SER A 68 -10.17 2.11 -27.25
CA SER A 68 -8.99 2.00 -28.12
C SER A 68 -8.19 3.32 -28.16
N PRO A 69 -6.96 3.37 -27.61
CA PRO A 69 -6.39 2.37 -26.70
C PRO A 69 -7.26 2.19 -25.45
N VAL A 70 -7.18 1.03 -24.80
CA VAL A 70 -7.95 0.78 -23.56
C VAL A 70 -7.39 1.65 -22.44
N LEU A 71 -8.12 2.69 -22.07
CA LEU A 71 -7.75 3.61 -20.99
C LEU A 71 -8.93 3.76 -20.04
N ALA A 72 -8.65 3.72 -18.75
CA ALA A 72 -9.64 3.90 -17.71
C ALA A 72 -9.28 5.09 -16.80
N PHE A 73 -10.29 5.88 -16.49
CA PHE A 73 -10.17 7.02 -15.60
C PHE A 73 -11.24 6.94 -14.53
N LYS A 74 -10.88 7.28 -13.30
CA LYS A 74 -11.84 7.40 -12.20
C LYS A 74 -12.12 8.86 -11.92
N TRP A 75 -13.35 9.18 -11.57
CA TRP A 75 -13.68 10.50 -11.05
C TRP A 75 -13.00 10.73 -9.69
N SER A 76 -12.22 11.81 -9.60
CA SER A 76 -11.62 12.30 -8.36
C SER A 76 -12.41 13.51 -7.86
N ALA A 77 -13.17 13.35 -6.77
CA ALA A 77 -13.91 14.45 -6.16
C ALA A 77 -12.99 15.59 -5.69
N ARG A 78 -11.77 15.25 -5.22
CA ARG A 78 -10.76 16.21 -4.76
C ARG A 78 -10.26 17.12 -5.88
N GLU A 79 -10.06 16.56 -7.07
CA GLU A 79 -9.55 17.29 -8.23
C GLU A 79 -10.67 17.77 -9.16
N ALA A 80 -11.92 17.38 -8.90
CA ALA A 80 -13.08 17.61 -9.74
C ALA A 80 -12.85 17.24 -11.22
N GLN A 81 -12.10 16.16 -11.44
CA GLN A 81 -11.75 15.68 -12.78
C GLN A 81 -11.57 14.15 -12.81
N PHE A 82 -11.57 13.59 -14.01
CA PHE A 82 -11.19 12.20 -14.25
C PHE A 82 -9.67 12.06 -14.17
N VAL A 83 -9.19 11.22 -13.26
CA VAL A 83 -7.78 10.87 -13.11
C VAL A 83 -7.54 9.46 -13.62
N MET A 84 -6.39 9.22 -14.23
CA MET A 84 -6.04 7.90 -14.76
C MET A 84 -6.03 6.88 -13.61
N VAL A 85 -6.61 5.71 -13.85
CA VAL A 85 -6.45 4.56 -12.95
C VAL A 85 -5.17 3.86 -13.38
N ASP A 86 -4.33 3.46 -12.41
CA ASP A 86 -3.14 2.62 -12.65
C ASP A 86 -3.56 1.20 -13.08
N HIS A 87 -4.24 1.10 -14.22
CA HIS A 87 -4.61 -0.18 -14.77
C HIS A 87 -4.71 -0.23 -16.29
N TYR A 88 -4.03 -1.22 -16.84
CA TYR A 88 -4.16 -1.66 -18.21
C TYR A 88 -5.24 -2.73 -18.26
N GLY A 89 -6.49 -2.31 -18.49
CA GLY A 89 -7.59 -3.23 -18.80
C GLY A 89 -7.49 -3.74 -20.25
N TYR A 90 -8.15 -4.87 -20.54
CA TYR A 90 -8.23 -5.40 -21.91
C TYR A 90 -9.42 -4.87 -22.72
N GLY A 91 -10.35 -4.14 -22.08
CA GLY A 91 -11.50 -3.55 -22.75
C GLY A 91 -12.36 -2.64 -21.88
N CYS A 92 -13.48 -2.21 -22.45
CA CYS A 92 -14.59 -1.53 -21.75
C CYS A 92 -15.85 -2.42 -21.71
N ASP A 93 -15.66 -3.72 -21.59
CA ASP A 93 -16.70 -4.69 -21.29
C ASP A 93 -17.00 -4.72 -19.77
N LEU A 94 -18.11 -5.35 -19.38
CA LEU A 94 -18.56 -5.38 -17.99
C LEU A 94 -17.55 -6.06 -17.05
N GLY A 95 -16.85 -7.10 -17.50
CA GLY A 95 -15.84 -7.81 -16.71
C GLY A 95 -14.63 -6.90 -16.43
N SER A 96 -14.11 -6.24 -17.45
CA SER A 96 -13.02 -5.26 -17.30
C SER A 96 -13.41 -4.10 -16.35
N ILE A 97 -14.63 -3.58 -16.49
CA ILE A 97 -15.11 -2.46 -15.68
C ILE A 97 -15.34 -2.84 -14.22
N PHE A 98 -15.87 -4.03 -13.95
CA PHE A 98 -16.01 -4.57 -12.60
C PHE A 98 -14.69 -4.46 -11.84
N TRP A 99 -13.60 -4.90 -12.48
CA TRP A 99 -12.28 -4.83 -11.88
C TRP A 99 -11.77 -3.40 -11.70
N ILE A 100 -11.96 -2.55 -12.72
CA ILE A 100 -11.56 -1.13 -12.65
C ILE A 100 -12.29 -0.44 -11.49
N CYS A 101 -13.58 -0.72 -11.30
CA CYS A 101 -14.37 -0.22 -10.18
C CYS A 101 -13.74 -0.62 -8.84
N ARG A 102 -13.51 -1.91 -8.60
CA ARG A 102 -12.92 -2.44 -7.35
C ARG A 102 -11.51 -1.89 -7.06
N SER A 103 -10.76 -1.58 -8.11
CA SER A 103 -9.42 -0.99 -7.97
C SER A 103 -9.45 0.53 -7.75
N ALA A 104 -10.42 1.22 -8.34
CA ALA A 104 -10.53 2.67 -8.28
C ALA A 104 -11.18 3.18 -7.00
N TYR A 105 -12.18 2.45 -6.50
CA TYR A 105 -13.05 2.82 -5.38
C TYR A 105 -13.11 1.69 -4.34
N LYS A 106 -13.22 2.06 -3.07
CA LYS A 106 -13.42 1.10 -1.98
C LYS A 106 -14.90 0.68 -1.92
N ASN A 107 -15.15 -0.57 -1.54
CA ASN A 107 -16.49 -1.11 -1.25
C ASN A 107 -17.48 -0.99 -2.43
N VAL A 108 -16.99 -0.99 -3.67
CA VAL A 108 -17.85 -1.12 -4.85
C VAL A 108 -17.83 -2.56 -5.32
N SER A 109 -18.97 -3.06 -5.77
CA SER A 109 -19.11 -4.42 -6.27
C SER A 109 -18.91 -4.45 -7.78
N TYR A 110 -19.74 -3.77 -8.56
CA TYR A 110 -19.71 -3.80 -10.02
C TYR A 110 -19.96 -2.43 -10.67
N GLY A 111 -19.79 -2.35 -11.99
CA GLY A 111 -20.07 -1.13 -12.77
C GLY A 111 -21.29 -1.29 -13.68
N VAL A 112 -22.18 -0.30 -13.66
CA VAL A 112 -23.36 -0.22 -14.55
C VAL A 112 -23.09 0.81 -15.65
N GLU A 113 -23.22 0.42 -16.92
CA GLU A 113 -23.07 1.36 -18.05
C GLU A 113 -24.16 2.44 -18.00
N LEU A 114 -23.75 3.70 -17.97
CA LEU A 114 -24.64 4.85 -18.01
C LEU A 114 -25.10 5.09 -19.46
N LYS A 115 -26.24 4.49 -19.84
CA LYS A 115 -26.79 4.53 -21.21
C LYS A 115 -26.94 5.95 -21.78
N GLU A 116 -27.27 6.92 -20.93
CA GLU A 116 -27.49 8.32 -21.33
C GLU A 116 -26.19 9.12 -21.53
N ALA A 117 -25.04 8.53 -21.22
CA ALA A 117 -23.78 9.27 -21.09
C ALA A 117 -22.69 8.90 -22.10
N GLN A 118 -23.03 8.25 -23.23
CA GLN A 118 -22.11 8.13 -24.37
C GLN A 118 -21.82 9.52 -24.96
N LYS A 119 -20.85 10.22 -24.38
CA LYS A 119 -20.41 11.55 -24.80
C LYS A 119 -19.13 11.43 -25.62
N LYS A 120 -19.06 12.22 -26.70
CA LYS A 120 -17.81 12.46 -27.43
C LYS A 120 -17.01 13.46 -26.63
N PHE A 121 -15.93 13.02 -25.98
CA PHE A 121 -14.98 13.95 -25.38
C PHE A 121 -14.04 14.46 -26.46
N ALA A 122 -13.99 15.79 -26.60
CA ALA A 122 -12.90 16.44 -27.31
C ALA A 122 -11.72 16.63 -26.33
N ASP A 123 -10.50 16.48 -26.84
CA ASP A 123 -9.26 16.86 -26.16
C ASP A 123 -8.82 15.97 -24.99
N VAL A 124 -9.04 14.65 -25.05
CA VAL A 124 -8.34 13.73 -24.11
C VAL A 124 -6.89 13.59 -24.57
N PRO A 125 -5.89 14.01 -23.78
CA PRO A 125 -4.48 13.80 -24.13
C PRO A 125 -4.20 12.29 -24.18
N LEU A 126 -3.83 11.80 -25.36
CA LEU A 126 -3.34 10.44 -25.52
C LEU A 126 -1.95 10.33 -24.90
N TYR A 127 -1.86 9.56 -23.82
CA TYR A 127 -0.59 9.08 -23.30
C TYR A 127 -0.22 7.82 -24.09
N LEU A 128 0.82 7.91 -24.92
CA LEU A 128 1.43 6.72 -25.54
C LEU A 128 2.37 6.05 -24.53
N ASP A 129 2.60 4.75 -24.74
CA ASP A 129 3.36 3.80 -23.89
C ASP A 129 4.75 4.26 -23.42
N ASN A 130 5.29 5.35 -23.96
CA ASN A 130 6.61 5.89 -23.62
C ASN A 130 6.55 7.24 -22.85
N GLY A 131 5.39 7.62 -22.30
CA GLY A 131 5.22 8.86 -21.54
C GLY A 131 5.30 10.16 -22.37
N ARG A 132 5.43 10.08 -23.70
CA ARG A 132 5.36 11.24 -24.60
C ARG A 132 3.93 11.47 -25.06
N THR A 133 3.36 12.61 -24.68
CA THR A 133 2.11 13.11 -25.25
C THR A 133 2.37 13.58 -26.68
N THR A 134 1.66 13.06 -27.67
CA THR A 134 1.84 13.45 -29.09
C THR A 134 1.30 14.84 -29.41
N GLY A 135 0.67 15.52 -28.45
CA GLY A 135 -0.06 16.78 -28.67
C GLY A 135 -1.28 16.64 -29.58
N ARG A 136 -1.53 15.45 -30.14
CA ARG A 136 -2.64 15.18 -31.04
C ARG A 136 -3.90 14.99 -30.21
N LYS A 137 -4.87 15.86 -30.43
CA LYS A 137 -6.19 15.80 -29.81
C LYS A 137 -7.10 14.98 -30.72
N GLU A 138 -7.46 13.79 -30.28
CA GLU A 138 -8.44 12.95 -30.98
C GLU A 138 -9.77 12.95 -30.23
N VAL A 139 -10.87 12.91 -30.97
CA VAL A 139 -12.21 12.77 -30.39
C VAL A 139 -12.46 11.30 -30.15
N MET A 140 -12.45 10.89 -28.88
CA MET A 140 -12.64 9.50 -28.50
C MET A 140 -14.08 9.26 -28.02
N LYS A 141 -14.59 8.05 -28.32
CA LYS A 141 -15.84 7.56 -27.73
C LYS A 141 -15.54 7.05 -26.33
N ILE A 142 -16.15 7.67 -25.32
CA ILE A 142 -16.03 7.25 -23.94
C ILE A 142 -17.32 6.56 -23.50
N LYS A 143 -17.18 5.44 -22.82
CA LYS A 143 -18.27 4.82 -22.06
C LYS A 143 -18.12 5.20 -20.60
N LEU A 144 -19.22 5.61 -19.96
CA LEU A 144 -19.24 5.88 -18.53
C LEU A 144 -19.92 4.73 -17.80
N PHE A 145 -19.36 4.37 -16.66
CA PHE A 145 -19.87 3.34 -15.78
C PHE A 145 -19.99 3.89 -14.37
N LYS A 146 -21.14 3.75 -13.74
CA LYS A 146 -21.30 4.03 -12.31
C LYS A 146 -20.93 2.76 -11.55
N CYS A 147 -19.89 2.84 -10.73
CA CYS A 147 -19.57 1.78 -9.78
C CYS A 147 -20.59 1.84 -8.65
N VAL A 148 -21.34 0.76 -8.49
CA VAL A 148 -22.40 0.67 -7.51
C VAL A 148 -21.80 0.20 -6.19
N GLN A 149 -22.02 0.98 -5.13
CA GLN A 149 -21.77 0.56 -3.74
C GLN A 149 -23.02 -0.14 -3.24
N ASP A 150 -23.32 -1.29 -3.81
CA ASP A 150 -24.25 -2.19 -3.15
C ASP A 150 -23.41 -2.95 -2.13
N GLU A 151 -23.54 -2.60 -0.85
CA GLU A 151 -22.99 -3.34 0.30
C GLU A 151 -23.56 -4.76 0.41
N VAL A 152 -23.85 -5.44 -0.70
CA VAL A 152 -24.22 -6.84 -0.71
C VAL A 152 -22.92 -7.64 -0.69
N HIS A 153 -22.12 -7.44 0.36
CA HIS A 153 -21.36 -8.58 0.85
C HIS A 153 -22.41 -9.63 1.20
N VAL A 154 -22.25 -10.82 0.63
CA VAL A 154 -23.08 -11.97 0.97
C VAL A 154 -23.17 -12.08 2.47
N GLU A 155 -24.40 -12.12 3.01
CA GLU A 155 -24.60 -12.41 4.42
C GLU A 155 -23.94 -13.76 4.72
N GLU A 156 -22.94 -13.75 5.61
CA GLU A 156 -22.19 -14.97 5.87
C GLU A 156 -23.13 -16.01 6.47
N PRO A 157 -23.23 -17.21 5.87
CA PRO A 157 -24.08 -18.26 6.40
C PRO A 157 -23.64 -18.62 7.83
N SER A 158 -24.60 -18.92 8.70
CA SER A 158 -24.31 -19.37 10.06
C SER A 158 -23.40 -20.59 10.03
N VAL A 159 -22.28 -20.55 10.74
CA VAL A 159 -21.30 -21.65 10.79
C VAL A 159 -21.56 -22.48 12.05
N PRO A 160 -22.05 -23.73 11.93
CA PRO A 160 -22.25 -24.60 13.08
C PRO A 160 -20.94 -24.90 13.81
N GLU A 161 -21.00 -25.22 15.09
CA GLU A 161 -19.82 -25.62 15.86
C GLU A 161 -19.11 -26.82 15.21
N GLY A 162 -17.79 -26.73 15.05
CA GLY A 162 -16.98 -27.75 14.36
C GLY A 162 -16.90 -27.59 12.83
N SER A 163 -17.73 -26.72 12.23
CA SER A 163 -17.67 -26.36 10.81
C SER A 163 -16.74 -25.16 10.56
N TRP A 164 -16.47 -24.87 9.29
CA TRP A 164 -15.79 -23.65 8.85
C TRP A 164 -16.44 -23.06 7.60
N SER A 165 -16.25 -21.76 7.38
CA SER A 165 -16.70 -21.06 6.16
C SER A 165 -15.56 -20.49 5.36
N ASP A 166 -15.78 -20.40 4.05
CA ASP A 166 -14.89 -19.72 3.13
C ASP A 166 -15.70 -19.00 2.05
N ARG A 167 -15.06 -18.05 1.38
CA ARG A 167 -15.65 -17.26 0.29
C ARG A 167 -14.78 -17.38 -0.93
N LEU A 168 -15.36 -17.81 -2.05
CA LEU A 168 -14.72 -17.78 -3.36
C LEU A 168 -15.22 -16.54 -4.09
N SER A 169 -14.31 -15.69 -4.57
CA SER A 169 -14.64 -14.53 -5.39
C SER A 169 -13.89 -14.64 -6.72
N ILE A 170 -14.53 -14.33 -7.84
CA ILE A 170 -13.85 -14.32 -9.15
C ILE A 170 -12.57 -13.46 -9.11
N VAL A 171 -11.53 -13.94 -9.79
CA VAL A 171 -10.28 -13.16 -9.98
C VAL A 171 -10.43 -12.18 -11.13
N LYS A 172 -9.40 -11.33 -11.29
CA LYS A 172 -9.23 -10.26 -12.30
C LYS A 172 -9.65 -10.59 -13.74
N TRP A 173 -9.78 -11.86 -14.10
CA TRP A 173 -10.07 -12.36 -15.44
C TRP A 173 -11.23 -13.37 -15.50
N GLY A 174 -11.89 -13.65 -14.37
CA GLY A 174 -12.97 -14.62 -14.30
C GLY A 174 -14.25 -14.07 -14.93
N GLU A 175 -14.86 -14.83 -15.83
CA GLU A 175 -16.26 -14.64 -16.14
C GLU A 175 -17.09 -14.98 -14.89
N CYS A 176 -18.24 -14.33 -14.73
CA CYS A 176 -19.16 -14.72 -13.68
C CYS A 176 -19.59 -16.18 -13.87
N MET A 177 -19.67 -16.89 -12.75
CA MET A 177 -19.91 -18.32 -12.73
C MET A 177 -21.38 -18.61 -12.41
N SER A 178 -21.92 -19.69 -12.97
CA SER A 178 -23.27 -20.14 -12.60
C SER A 178 -23.28 -20.70 -11.17
N GLU A 179 -24.47 -20.88 -10.59
CA GLU A 179 -24.61 -21.56 -9.30
C GLU A 179 -24.00 -22.97 -9.31
N GLU A 180 -24.19 -23.72 -10.40
CA GLU A 180 -23.64 -25.08 -10.56
C GLU A 180 -22.10 -25.08 -10.55
N ASP A 181 -21.49 -24.14 -11.26
CA ASP A 181 -20.03 -23.99 -11.28
C ASP A 181 -19.51 -23.62 -9.88
N TRP A 182 -20.16 -22.68 -9.20
CA TRP A 182 -19.78 -22.29 -7.83
C TRP A 182 -19.89 -23.44 -6.83
N LEU A 183 -20.93 -24.27 -6.95
CA LEU A 183 -21.10 -25.46 -6.13
C LEU A 183 -20.04 -26.51 -6.42
N THR A 184 -19.61 -26.65 -7.67
CA THR A 184 -18.53 -27.56 -8.07
C THR A 184 -17.22 -27.15 -7.41
N GLU A 185 -16.85 -25.87 -7.51
CA GLU A 185 -15.62 -25.35 -6.88
C GLU A 185 -15.66 -25.40 -5.35
N SER A 186 -16.79 -25.02 -4.75
CA SER A 186 -16.97 -25.09 -3.30
C SER A 186 -16.92 -26.54 -2.79
N THR A 187 -17.40 -27.48 -3.59
CA THR A 187 -17.31 -28.92 -3.30
C THR A 187 -15.88 -29.41 -3.33
N GLU A 188 -15.06 -28.94 -4.28
CA GLU A 188 -13.63 -29.24 -4.33
C GLU A 188 -12.91 -28.72 -3.08
N GLU A 189 -13.14 -27.46 -2.70
CA GLU A 189 -12.52 -26.84 -1.52
C GLU A 189 -12.93 -27.51 -0.20
N CYS A 190 -14.20 -27.92 -0.06
CA CYS A 190 -14.67 -28.69 1.09
C CYS A 190 -14.24 -30.18 1.06
N GLY A 191 -13.88 -30.71 -0.12
CA GLY A 191 -13.74 -32.15 -0.39
C GLY A 191 -15.06 -32.94 -0.41
N LYS A 192 -16.21 -32.25 -0.32
CA LYS A 192 -17.58 -32.75 -0.48
C LYS A 192 -18.57 -31.58 -0.58
N LYS A 193 -19.81 -31.84 -0.96
CA LYS A 193 -20.82 -30.78 -1.12
C LYS A 193 -20.94 -29.92 0.15
N PRO A 194 -20.91 -28.57 0.06
CA PRO A 194 -21.11 -27.69 1.20
C PRO A 194 -22.46 -27.95 1.88
N THR A 195 -22.49 -27.79 3.20
CA THR A 195 -23.72 -27.96 3.99
C THR A 195 -24.68 -26.80 3.82
N ASN A 196 -24.14 -25.61 3.59
CA ASN A 196 -24.88 -24.38 3.30
C ASN A 196 -24.02 -23.51 2.39
N TYR A 197 -24.65 -22.68 1.57
CA TYR A 197 -23.98 -21.68 0.74
C TYR A 197 -24.93 -20.54 0.42
N VAL A 198 -24.36 -19.37 0.15
CA VAL A 198 -25.08 -18.17 -0.27
C VAL A 198 -24.32 -17.55 -1.44
N LEU A 199 -25.05 -17.22 -2.50
CA LEU A 199 -24.51 -16.63 -3.72
C LEU A 199 -24.41 -15.11 -3.60
N GLY A 200 -23.37 -14.56 -4.23
CA GLY A 200 -23.06 -13.14 -4.30
C GLY A 200 -23.97 -12.30 -5.18
N ALA A 201 -23.48 -11.10 -5.48
CA ALA A 201 -24.12 -10.23 -6.45
C ALA A 201 -24.20 -10.92 -7.83
N GLN A 202 -25.37 -10.81 -8.44
CA GLN A 202 -25.63 -11.29 -9.79
C GLN A 202 -24.98 -10.39 -10.84
N CYS A 203 -24.48 -10.98 -11.91
CA CYS A 203 -23.80 -10.26 -12.99
C CYS A 203 -24.78 -9.76 -14.05
N GLY A 204 -25.35 -8.58 -13.80
CA GLY A 204 -26.37 -8.01 -14.67
C GLY A 204 -27.62 -8.89 -14.70
N ASP A 205 -28.15 -9.15 -15.89
CA ASP A 205 -29.38 -9.93 -16.07
C ASP A 205 -29.13 -11.44 -16.23
N GLN A 206 -27.89 -11.90 -16.08
CA GLN A 206 -27.52 -13.33 -16.24
C GLN A 206 -27.62 -14.04 -14.89
N GLU A 207 -28.09 -15.30 -14.84
CA GLU A 207 -28.08 -16.18 -13.64
C GLU A 207 -26.65 -16.65 -13.30
N LYS A 208 -25.75 -15.69 -13.10
CA LYS A 208 -24.33 -15.86 -12.82
C LYS A 208 -23.92 -14.90 -11.72
N TYR A 209 -22.96 -15.29 -10.90
CA TYR A 209 -22.64 -14.62 -9.65
C TYR A 209 -21.14 -14.35 -9.54
N VAL A 210 -20.77 -13.25 -8.88
CA VAL A 210 -19.36 -12.84 -8.72
C VAL A 210 -18.63 -13.58 -7.59
N GLU A 211 -19.37 -14.14 -6.65
CA GLU A 211 -18.81 -14.85 -5.50
C GLU A 211 -19.81 -15.85 -4.91
N VAL A 212 -19.30 -16.76 -4.09
CA VAL A 212 -20.08 -17.67 -3.25
C VAL A 212 -19.43 -17.75 -1.87
N THR A 213 -20.25 -17.72 -0.81
CA THR A 213 -19.80 -18.04 0.55
C THR A 213 -20.43 -19.34 0.99
N PHE A 214 -19.65 -20.27 1.52
CA PHE A 214 -20.09 -21.63 1.79
C PHE A 214 -19.57 -22.17 3.12
N VAL A 215 -20.23 -23.21 3.66
CA VAL A 215 -19.92 -23.86 4.94
C VAL A 215 -19.59 -25.33 4.75
N CYS A 216 -18.43 -25.75 5.22
CA CYS A 216 -18.00 -27.14 5.29
C CYS A 216 -18.08 -27.66 6.74
N ASP A 217 -18.60 -28.86 6.94
CA ASP A 217 -18.76 -29.52 8.26
C ASP A 217 -17.55 -30.36 8.70
N LYS A 218 -16.58 -30.62 7.81
CA LYS A 218 -15.35 -31.32 8.17
C LYS A 218 -14.32 -30.35 8.73
N PRO A 219 -13.58 -30.69 9.80
CA PRO A 219 -12.45 -29.90 10.22
C PRO A 219 -11.45 -29.78 9.07
N ARG A 220 -10.99 -28.57 8.82
CA ARG A 220 -10.09 -28.31 7.71
C ARG A 220 -8.74 -28.96 7.98
N THR A 221 -8.32 -29.88 7.13
CA THR A 221 -6.94 -30.40 7.11
C THR A 221 -6.01 -29.27 6.67
N SER A 222 -5.52 -28.50 7.64
CA SER A 222 -4.62 -27.38 7.37
C SER A 222 -3.18 -27.88 7.21
N VAL A 223 -2.89 -28.57 6.10
CA VAL A 223 -1.52 -28.97 5.70
C VAL A 223 -0.57 -27.76 5.73
N TYR A 224 -1.11 -26.55 5.54
CA TYR A 224 -0.36 -25.31 5.57
C TYR A 224 -0.22 -24.64 6.95
N ALA A 225 -1.07 -24.93 7.94
CA ALA A 225 -0.84 -24.42 9.30
C ALA A 225 0.48 -24.97 9.83
N ASP A 226 0.71 -26.27 9.61
CA ASP A 226 1.95 -26.94 9.96
C ASP A 226 3.15 -26.31 9.24
N PHE A 227 3.00 -25.95 7.96
CA PHE A 227 4.06 -25.25 7.23
C PHE A 227 4.37 -23.86 7.80
N LEU A 228 3.35 -23.04 8.08
CA LEU A 228 3.56 -21.71 8.64
C LEU A 228 4.19 -21.77 10.04
N GLU A 229 3.73 -22.71 10.86
CA GLU A 229 4.28 -22.94 12.20
C GLU A 229 5.70 -23.49 12.14
N THR A 230 5.97 -24.43 11.25
CA THR A 230 7.33 -24.93 10.99
C THR A 230 8.25 -23.78 10.57
N LYS A 231 7.77 -22.88 9.70
CA LYS A 231 8.53 -21.72 9.26
C LYS A 231 8.79 -20.72 10.39
N LYS A 232 7.78 -20.42 11.21
CA LYS A 232 7.93 -19.61 12.44
C LYS A 232 9.00 -20.19 13.35
N ASN A 233 8.92 -21.49 13.63
CA ASN A 233 9.88 -22.18 14.48
C ASN A 233 11.30 -22.21 13.89
N TYR A 234 11.41 -22.38 12.57
CA TYR A 234 12.69 -22.29 11.86
C TYR A 234 13.30 -20.89 11.98
N HIS A 235 12.51 -19.84 11.77
CA HIS A 235 12.96 -18.46 11.90
C HIS A 235 13.42 -18.16 13.33
N ARG A 236 12.61 -18.51 14.33
CA ARG A 236 12.96 -18.39 15.75
C ARG A 236 14.27 -19.10 16.10
N LYS A 237 14.52 -20.28 15.51
CA LYS A 237 15.78 -21.02 15.68
C LYS A 237 16.96 -20.24 15.10
N ILE A 238 16.84 -19.70 13.89
CA ILE A 238 17.88 -18.86 13.28
C ILE A 238 18.18 -17.65 14.17
N GLU A 239 17.15 -16.93 14.59
CA GLU A 239 17.30 -15.74 15.43
C GLU A 239 18.04 -16.06 16.75
N PHE A 240 17.69 -17.20 17.37
CA PHE A 240 18.37 -17.66 18.57
C PHE A 240 19.84 -18.03 18.32
N GLU A 241 20.15 -18.69 17.20
CA GLU A 241 21.52 -19.04 16.83
C GLU A 241 22.38 -17.81 16.49
N LEU A 242 21.81 -16.85 15.77
CA LEU A 242 22.47 -15.59 15.43
C LEU A 242 22.76 -14.76 16.69
N PHE A 243 21.79 -14.62 17.59
CA PHE A 243 22.01 -14.01 18.90
C PHE A 243 23.04 -14.78 19.73
N GLY A 244 23.00 -16.12 19.67
CA GLY A 244 24.05 -17.06 20.09
C GLY A 244 25.45 -16.60 19.78
N ARG A 245 25.69 -16.32 18.50
CA ARG A 245 26.99 -15.92 17.97
C ARG A 245 27.43 -14.56 18.47
N LEU A 246 26.51 -13.58 18.57
CA LEU A 246 26.83 -12.26 19.12
C LEU A 246 27.25 -12.36 20.59
N ALA A 247 26.46 -13.06 21.40
CA ALA A 247 26.75 -13.25 22.82
C ALA A 247 28.08 -13.97 23.06
N LYS A 248 28.38 -15.01 22.27
CA LYS A 248 29.68 -15.69 22.34
C LYS A 248 30.83 -14.74 21.98
N THR A 249 30.71 -14.02 20.86
CA THR A 249 31.74 -13.07 20.40
C THR A 249 32.05 -12.02 21.45
N VAL A 250 31.02 -11.52 22.15
CA VAL A 250 31.17 -10.57 23.25
C VAL A 250 31.86 -11.20 24.46
N ALA A 251 31.50 -12.43 24.84
CA ALA A 251 32.12 -13.15 25.94
C ALA A 251 33.62 -13.43 25.69
N ASP A 252 33.95 -13.96 24.50
CA ASP A 252 35.32 -14.25 24.08
C ASP A 252 36.19 -12.97 24.12
N PHE A 253 35.62 -11.83 23.70
CA PHE A 253 36.29 -10.52 23.78
C PHE A 253 36.56 -10.09 25.24
N GLN A 254 35.59 -10.25 26.13
CA GLN A 254 35.73 -9.89 27.55
C GLN A 254 36.80 -10.73 28.26
N GLU A 255 37.00 -11.97 27.84
CA GLU A 255 38.06 -12.84 28.33
C GLU A 255 39.42 -12.44 27.75
N ALA A 256 39.53 -12.33 26.43
CA ALA A 256 40.80 -12.07 25.74
C ALA A 256 41.39 -10.69 26.05
N LYS A 257 40.55 -9.66 26.24
CA LYS A 257 41.02 -8.29 26.52
C LYS A 257 41.81 -8.15 27.82
N LYS A 258 41.77 -9.15 28.71
CA LYS A 258 42.58 -9.18 29.95
C LYS A 258 44.06 -9.42 29.67
N GLY A 259 44.40 -10.06 28.54
CA GLY A 259 45.78 -10.40 28.16
C GLY A 259 46.31 -9.56 27.00
N ASP A 260 45.57 -9.47 25.89
CA ASP A 260 45.96 -8.74 24.69
C ASP A 260 44.78 -7.90 24.17
N GLN A 261 44.77 -6.62 24.52
CA GLN A 261 43.64 -5.73 24.21
C GLN A 261 43.50 -5.47 22.71
N GLU A 262 44.59 -5.27 21.98
CA GLU A 262 44.56 -4.90 20.56
C GLU A 262 44.18 -6.12 19.70
N GLY A 263 44.81 -7.27 19.96
CA GLY A 263 44.45 -8.53 19.28
C GLY A 263 43.02 -8.97 19.58
N ALA A 264 42.56 -8.78 20.83
CA ALA A 264 41.17 -9.05 21.22
C ALA A 264 40.18 -8.14 20.46
N LEU A 265 40.48 -6.84 20.33
CA LEU A 265 39.62 -5.90 19.62
C LEU A 265 39.50 -6.24 18.13
N SER A 266 40.62 -6.54 17.47
CA SER A 266 40.62 -6.96 16.06
C SER A 266 39.79 -8.24 15.84
N THR A 267 39.99 -9.24 16.71
CA THR A 267 39.26 -10.52 16.68
C THR A 267 37.77 -10.32 16.94
N TYR A 268 37.42 -9.45 17.89
CA TYR A 268 36.04 -9.09 18.21
C TYR A 268 35.32 -8.46 17.01
N ILE A 269 35.92 -7.44 16.37
CA ILE A 269 35.35 -6.79 15.18
C ILE A 269 35.17 -7.80 14.04
N ALA A 270 36.17 -8.66 13.81
CA ALA A 270 36.06 -9.71 12.79
C ALA A 270 34.94 -10.72 13.10
N GLY A 271 34.78 -11.10 14.37
CA GLY A 271 33.70 -11.97 14.85
C GLY A 271 32.31 -11.37 14.60
N LEU A 272 32.13 -10.08 14.93
CA LEU A 272 30.87 -9.36 14.70
C LEU A 272 30.55 -9.25 13.20
N LYS A 273 31.53 -8.90 12.37
CA LYS A 273 31.36 -8.88 10.90
C LYS A 273 30.97 -10.25 10.35
N ARG A 274 31.57 -11.33 10.85
CA ARG A 274 31.22 -12.71 10.47
C ARG A 274 29.80 -13.08 10.89
N ALA A 275 29.39 -12.69 12.09
CA ALA A 275 28.02 -12.90 12.58
C ALA A 275 27.01 -12.15 11.70
N LEU A 276 27.29 -10.90 11.35
CA LEU A 276 26.48 -10.11 10.42
C LEU A 276 26.42 -10.71 9.01
N GLY A 277 27.56 -11.15 8.47
CA GLY A 277 27.60 -11.83 7.17
C GLY A 277 26.75 -13.11 7.17
N THR A 278 26.80 -13.88 8.27
CA THR A 278 25.96 -15.07 8.46
C THR A 278 24.48 -14.72 8.50
N ALA A 279 24.11 -13.68 9.27
CA ALA A 279 22.73 -13.20 9.34
C ALA A 279 22.22 -12.77 7.96
N VAL A 280 22.98 -11.92 7.26
CA VAL A 280 22.63 -11.47 5.90
C VAL A 280 22.43 -12.67 4.98
N PHE A 281 23.37 -13.63 4.97
CA PHE A 281 23.25 -14.82 4.14
C PHE A 281 21.99 -15.64 4.46
N GLN A 282 21.72 -15.92 5.75
CA GLN A 282 20.55 -16.69 6.18
C GLN A 282 19.23 -15.99 5.85
N HIS A 283 19.15 -14.67 6.09
CA HIS A 283 17.97 -13.89 5.72
C HIS A 283 17.81 -13.78 4.21
N THR A 284 18.89 -13.65 3.44
CA THR A 284 18.83 -13.65 1.97
C THR A 284 18.39 -15.01 1.44
N LEU A 285 18.87 -16.13 1.99
CA LEU A 285 18.36 -17.46 1.64
C LEU A 285 16.87 -17.56 1.97
N THR A 286 16.48 -17.21 3.19
CA THR A 286 15.08 -17.23 3.61
C THR A 286 14.23 -16.33 2.72
N GLN A 287 14.71 -15.13 2.38
CA GLN A 287 14.04 -14.23 1.45
C GLN A 287 13.99 -14.79 0.04
N ASN A 288 15.01 -15.45 -0.48
CA ASN A 288 14.91 -16.06 -1.81
C ASN A 288 13.91 -17.22 -1.81
N TYR A 289 13.82 -17.99 -0.73
CA TYR A 289 12.79 -19.03 -0.56
C TYR A 289 11.38 -18.47 -0.28
N THR A 290 11.26 -17.23 0.19
CA THR A 290 9.98 -16.68 0.67
C THR A 290 9.48 -15.47 -0.11
N ALA A 291 10.37 -14.84 -0.88
CA ALA A 291 10.20 -13.63 -1.67
C ALA A 291 10.55 -13.84 -3.16
N HIS A 292 10.92 -15.05 -3.59
CA HIS A 292 10.97 -15.40 -5.00
C HIS A 292 9.95 -16.50 -5.34
N PRO A 293 9.07 -16.30 -6.36
CA PRO A 293 8.94 -15.15 -7.27
C PRO A 293 7.67 -14.31 -6.99
N SER A 294 7.59 -13.10 -7.54
CA SER A 294 6.33 -12.38 -7.80
C SER A 294 5.26 -12.43 -6.68
N TYR A 295 5.38 -11.60 -5.65
CA TYR A 295 4.22 -11.37 -4.74
C TYR A 295 3.04 -10.69 -5.43
N ASP A 296 3.24 -10.16 -6.64
CA ASP A 296 2.15 -9.77 -7.55
C ASP A 296 1.60 -10.97 -8.35
N GLY A 297 2.41 -12.02 -8.52
CA GLY A 297 2.15 -13.10 -9.47
C GLY A 297 2.00 -14.49 -8.85
N THR A 298 2.16 -14.73 -7.55
CA THR A 298 2.05 -16.09 -6.96
C THR A 298 0.66 -16.44 -6.45
N LEU A 299 -0.15 -15.44 -6.04
CA LEU A 299 -1.61 -15.59 -6.11
C LEU A 299 -2.03 -15.83 -7.56
N GLU A 300 -1.38 -15.15 -8.51
CA GLU A 300 -1.64 -15.32 -9.94
C GLU A 300 -1.11 -16.65 -10.52
N TYR A 301 -0.12 -17.31 -9.90
CA TYR A 301 0.54 -18.50 -10.45
C TYR A 301 0.01 -19.81 -9.83
N LEU A 302 -0.28 -19.84 -8.53
CA LEU A 302 -0.91 -21.01 -7.90
C LEU A 302 -2.39 -21.13 -8.30
N ASP A 303 -3.06 -20.01 -8.52
CA ASP A 303 -4.43 -19.96 -9.06
C ASP A 303 -4.46 -19.55 -10.54
N TYR A 304 -3.36 -19.66 -11.30
CA TYR A 304 -3.40 -19.33 -12.75
C TYR A 304 -4.48 -20.14 -13.50
N TYR A 305 -4.79 -21.33 -12.99
CA TYR A 305 -5.82 -22.20 -13.52
C TYR A 305 -7.19 -22.02 -12.84
N LYS A 306 -7.25 -21.37 -11.67
CA LYS A 306 -8.50 -21.14 -10.95
C LYS A 306 -9.03 -19.74 -11.28
N TYR A 307 -10.29 -19.68 -11.69
CA TYR A 307 -10.94 -18.41 -12.03
C TYR A 307 -11.41 -17.62 -10.80
N TYR A 308 -11.06 -18.06 -9.58
CA TYR A 308 -11.47 -17.45 -8.31
C TYR A 308 -10.33 -17.42 -7.28
N TYR A 309 -10.47 -16.53 -6.29
CA TYR A 309 -9.69 -16.50 -5.06
C TYR A 309 -10.53 -17.01 -3.90
N SER A 310 -10.01 -17.99 -3.16
CA SER A 310 -10.50 -18.34 -1.82
C SER A 310 -10.03 -17.28 -0.81
N ARG A 311 -10.95 -16.77 0.02
CA ARG A 311 -10.68 -15.88 1.16
C ARG A 311 -9.60 -16.47 2.03
N GLU A 312 -9.77 -17.72 2.42
CA GLU A 312 -8.80 -18.39 3.27
C GLU A 312 -7.42 -18.59 2.63
N THR A 313 -7.38 -18.96 1.34
CA THR A 313 -6.11 -19.11 0.61
C THR A 313 -5.40 -17.76 0.47
N ALA A 314 -6.15 -16.69 0.16
CA ALA A 314 -5.63 -15.33 0.10
C ALA A 314 -5.12 -14.85 1.47
N PHE A 315 -5.85 -15.10 2.56
CA PHE A 315 -5.42 -14.75 3.92
C PHE A 315 -4.13 -15.49 4.30
N ARG A 316 -4.02 -16.77 3.95
CA ARG A 316 -2.81 -17.57 4.16
C ARG A 316 -1.62 -17.03 3.37
N ALA A 317 -1.83 -16.66 2.11
CA ALA A 317 -0.79 -16.02 1.29
C ALA A 317 -0.32 -14.70 1.92
N ALA A 318 -1.27 -13.89 2.42
CA ALA A 318 -0.95 -12.65 3.12
C ALA A 318 -0.16 -12.89 4.42
N LYS A 319 -0.44 -13.95 5.19
CA LYS A 319 0.40 -14.33 6.35
C LYS A 319 1.85 -14.64 5.96
N LYS A 320 2.10 -15.28 4.81
CA LYS A 320 3.48 -15.50 4.33
C LYS A 320 4.22 -14.19 4.07
N TYR A 321 3.53 -13.18 3.56
CA TYR A 321 4.09 -11.84 3.36
C TYR A 321 4.43 -11.18 4.69
N VAL A 322 3.52 -11.27 5.68
CA VAL A 322 3.75 -10.77 7.04
C VAL A 322 5.02 -11.39 7.65
N ILE A 323 5.21 -12.71 7.49
CA ILE A 323 6.45 -13.40 7.91
C ILE A 323 7.67 -12.80 7.22
N ALA A 324 7.63 -12.61 5.89
CA ALA A 324 8.74 -12.04 5.15
C ALA A 324 9.08 -10.59 5.56
N LEU A 325 8.07 -9.78 5.93
CA LEU A 325 8.28 -8.46 6.51
C LEU A 325 8.97 -8.55 7.87
N GLY A 326 8.52 -9.45 8.73
CA GLY A 326 9.16 -9.71 10.02
C GLY A 326 10.62 -10.13 9.85
N ASP A 327 10.93 -11.01 8.89
CA ASP A 327 12.31 -11.44 8.58
C ASP A 327 13.20 -10.25 8.16
N ARG A 328 12.67 -9.33 7.35
CA ARG A 328 13.40 -8.11 6.94
C ARG A 328 13.64 -7.19 8.12
N ARG A 329 12.65 -7.01 8.99
CA ARG A 329 12.79 -6.23 10.23
C ARG A 329 13.83 -6.83 11.16
N SER A 330 13.82 -8.15 11.38
CA SER A 330 14.82 -8.84 12.20
C SER A 330 16.25 -8.61 11.68
N LEU A 331 16.46 -8.66 10.36
CA LEU A 331 17.77 -8.32 9.77
C LEU A 331 18.18 -6.86 10.06
N MET A 332 17.25 -5.90 10.01
CA MET A 332 17.56 -4.50 10.34
C MET A 332 17.94 -4.34 11.82
N LEU A 333 17.24 -5.03 12.71
CA LEU A 333 17.58 -5.09 14.13
C LEU A 333 18.95 -5.75 14.37
N PHE A 334 19.29 -6.76 13.59
CA PHE A 334 20.60 -7.42 13.67
C PHE A 334 21.74 -6.49 13.23
N ARG A 335 21.50 -5.71 12.17
CA ARG A 335 22.42 -4.63 11.75
C ARG A 335 22.58 -3.58 12.83
N LEU A 336 21.48 -3.14 13.45
CA LEU A 336 21.51 -2.18 14.55
C LEU A 336 22.34 -2.71 15.73
N ALA A 337 22.04 -3.92 16.21
CA ALA A 337 22.76 -4.57 17.30
C ALA A 337 24.27 -4.68 17.01
N THR A 338 24.65 -5.13 15.81
CA THR A 338 26.06 -5.26 15.41
C THR A 338 26.76 -3.90 15.39
N ASN A 339 26.12 -2.86 14.85
CA ASN A 339 26.69 -1.51 14.81
C ASN A 339 26.89 -0.93 16.22
N LEU A 340 25.93 -1.15 17.12
CA LEU A 340 26.03 -0.75 18.53
C LEU A 340 27.18 -1.47 19.24
N LEU A 341 27.34 -2.78 18.99
CA LEU A 341 28.43 -3.59 19.55
C LEU A 341 29.81 -3.18 19.02
N MET A 342 29.93 -2.74 17.77
CA MET A 342 31.18 -2.25 17.18
C MET A 342 31.55 -0.82 17.61
N ASN A 343 30.70 -0.14 18.38
CA ASN A 343 30.80 1.30 18.62
C ASN A 343 30.92 2.11 17.32
N ASP A 344 30.14 1.75 16.29
CA ASP A 344 30.13 2.48 15.02
C ASP A 344 29.65 3.92 15.29
N THR A 345 30.58 4.87 15.21
CA THR A 345 30.35 6.31 15.44
C THR A 345 29.70 6.98 14.23
N ASN A 346 29.50 6.24 13.13
CA ASN A 346 28.79 6.74 11.97
C ASN A 346 27.30 6.93 12.29
N THR A 347 26.98 8.13 12.78
CA THR A 347 25.62 8.56 13.12
C THR A 347 24.68 8.41 11.92
N ASN A 348 25.12 8.78 10.71
CA ASN A 348 24.33 8.67 9.49
C ASN A 348 23.87 7.23 9.24
N ARG A 349 24.75 6.25 9.44
CA ARG A 349 24.39 4.83 9.27
C ARG A 349 23.39 4.35 10.33
N ARG A 350 23.54 4.82 11.57
CA ARG A 350 22.60 4.49 12.66
C ARG A 350 21.22 5.08 12.39
N THR A 351 21.18 6.37 12.01
CA THR A 351 19.95 7.07 11.63
C THR A 351 19.26 6.36 10.46
N ALA A 352 20.00 5.99 9.41
CA ALA A 352 19.43 5.27 8.26
C ALA A 352 18.79 3.93 8.65
N ILE A 353 19.36 3.19 9.62
CA ILE A 353 18.76 1.94 10.11
C ILE A 353 17.49 2.22 10.91
N GLN A 354 17.49 3.25 11.76
CA GLN A 354 16.30 3.65 12.51
C GLN A 354 15.18 4.11 11.58
N GLU A 355 15.49 4.92 10.57
CA GLU A 355 14.55 5.33 9.54
C GLU A 355 14.00 4.14 8.75
N ALA A 356 14.85 3.16 8.41
CA ALA A 356 14.41 1.92 7.79
C ALA A 356 13.49 1.10 8.70
N LEU A 357 13.72 1.10 10.02
CA LEU A 357 12.85 0.41 10.98
C LEU A 357 11.44 1.02 11.06
N MET A 358 11.30 2.35 10.87
CA MET A 358 9.99 3.01 10.87
C MET A 358 9.05 2.47 9.79
N GLN A 359 9.58 1.96 8.68
CA GLN A 359 8.78 1.35 7.60
C GLN A 359 8.06 0.06 8.05
N TYR A 360 8.47 -0.51 9.19
CA TYR A 360 7.91 -1.73 9.76
C TYR A 360 7.00 -1.45 10.96
N ASP A 361 6.76 -0.19 11.32
CA ASP A 361 5.73 0.15 12.31
C ASP A 361 4.34 -0.18 11.76
N ILE A 362 3.40 -0.49 12.66
CA ILE A 362 2.06 -0.98 12.31
C ILE A 362 1.29 0.04 11.45
N GLU A 363 1.52 1.33 11.65
CA GLU A 363 0.94 2.44 10.88
C GLU A 363 1.55 2.61 9.49
N ASN A 364 2.79 2.17 9.30
CA ASN A 364 3.55 2.40 8.07
C ASN A 364 3.61 1.15 7.18
N VAL A 365 3.39 -0.03 7.77
CA VAL A 365 3.45 -1.30 7.07
C VAL A 365 2.26 -1.41 6.11
N LYS A 366 2.56 -1.39 4.81
CA LYS A 366 1.59 -1.64 3.75
C LYS A 366 1.39 -3.14 3.62
N ILE A 367 0.64 -3.74 4.55
CA ILE A 367 0.34 -5.17 4.52
C ILE A 367 -0.52 -5.45 3.29
N VAL A 368 0.12 -6.02 2.27
CA VAL A 368 -0.45 -6.51 1.00
C VAL A 368 -1.66 -5.73 0.52
N GLN A 369 -1.42 -4.51 0.02
CA GLN A 369 -2.46 -3.68 -0.62
C GLN A 369 -3.24 -4.45 -1.70
N ASN A 370 -2.62 -5.45 -2.33
CA ASN A 370 -3.27 -6.27 -3.35
C ASN A 370 -4.30 -7.27 -2.80
N VAL A 371 -4.10 -7.83 -1.61
CA VAL A 371 -5.06 -8.78 -1.03
C VAL A 371 -6.24 -8.04 -0.40
N GLN A 372 -5.97 -6.88 0.22
CA GLN A 372 -7.01 -6.00 0.78
C GLN A 372 -8.03 -5.53 -0.26
N LYS A 373 -7.66 -5.48 -1.55
CA LYS A 373 -8.60 -5.19 -2.66
C LYS A 373 -9.72 -6.23 -2.80
N TYR A 374 -9.42 -7.49 -2.46
CA TYR A 374 -10.36 -8.59 -2.58
C TYR A 374 -11.07 -8.92 -1.26
N PHE A 375 -10.36 -8.73 -0.14
CA PHE A 375 -10.82 -9.06 1.21
C PHE A 375 -10.42 -7.94 2.16
N SER A 376 -11.27 -6.91 2.30
CA SER A 376 -11.03 -5.76 3.16
C SER A 376 -10.97 -6.14 4.64
N GLU A 377 -11.69 -7.21 5.03
CA GLU A 377 -11.73 -7.76 6.38
C GLU A 377 -10.38 -8.30 6.88
N PHE A 378 -9.38 -8.45 5.99
CA PHE A 378 -8.06 -8.94 6.39
C PHE A 378 -7.19 -7.89 7.06
N GLU A 379 -7.46 -6.60 6.87
CA GLU A 379 -6.55 -5.54 7.34
C GLU A 379 -6.25 -5.67 8.84
N GLU A 380 -7.28 -5.67 9.67
CA GLU A 380 -7.11 -5.74 11.12
C GLU A 380 -6.57 -7.10 11.58
N ARG A 381 -7.09 -8.20 11.01
CA ARG A 381 -6.61 -9.57 11.33
C ARG A 381 -5.14 -9.77 10.98
N LEU A 382 -4.66 -9.18 9.89
CA LEU A 382 -3.26 -9.27 9.48
C LEU A 382 -2.36 -8.34 10.31
N LYS A 383 -2.86 -7.17 10.72
CA LYS A 383 -2.16 -6.28 11.66
C LYS A 383 -1.95 -6.98 13.01
N GLU A 384 -2.99 -7.58 13.57
CA GLU A 384 -2.90 -8.39 14.79
C GLU A 384 -1.90 -9.54 14.63
N TYR A 385 -2.01 -10.31 13.55
CA TYR A 385 -1.08 -11.40 13.25
C TYR A 385 0.37 -10.90 13.09
N TYR A 386 0.57 -9.74 12.47
CA TYR A 386 1.90 -9.13 12.34
C TYR A 386 2.48 -8.76 13.69
N VAL A 387 1.73 -8.09 14.56
CA VAL A 387 2.17 -7.72 15.91
C VAL A 387 2.55 -8.96 16.72
N GLU A 388 1.70 -9.99 16.73
CA GLU A 388 2.01 -11.25 17.44
C GLU A 388 3.24 -11.96 16.85
N TYR A 389 3.35 -12.01 15.52
CA TYR A 389 4.56 -12.54 14.87
C TYR A 389 5.81 -11.78 15.32
N LEU A 390 5.77 -10.45 15.38
CA LEU A 390 6.91 -9.65 15.81
C LEU A 390 7.27 -9.87 17.29
N LYS A 391 6.28 -10.03 18.17
CA LYS A 391 6.52 -10.34 19.60
C LYS A 391 7.27 -11.66 19.75
N GLU A 392 6.91 -12.68 18.98
CA GLU A 392 7.50 -14.01 19.02
C GLU A 392 8.90 -14.08 18.38
N ASN A 393 9.19 -13.19 17.41
CA ASN A 393 10.36 -13.31 16.53
C ASN A 393 11.32 -12.11 16.57
N THR A 394 11.16 -11.19 17.53
CA THR A 394 12.17 -10.14 17.78
C THR A 394 13.31 -10.72 18.61
N PHE A 395 14.49 -10.91 18.01
CA PHE A 395 15.61 -11.55 18.71
C PHE A 395 16.14 -10.69 19.87
N GLY A 396 16.57 -11.36 20.95
CA GLY A 396 17.18 -10.69 22.10
C GLY A 396 16.20 -9.96 23.04
N ILE A 397 14.90 -9.97 22.77
CA ILE A 397 13.85 -9.42 23.64
C ILE A 397 12.71 -10.43 23.76
N ALA A 398 12.31 -10.75 24.99
CA ALA A 398 11.18 -11.62 25.26
C ALA A 398 9.83 -10.95 24.89
N ALA A 399 8.89 -11.75 24.39
CA ALA A 399 7.57 -11.29 23.94
C ALA A 399 6.84 -10.42 24.98
N LYS A 400 6.96 -10.74 26.27
CA LYS A 400 6.35 -9.99 27.38
C LYS A 400 6.80 -8.52 27.47
N HIS A 401 7.95 -8.17 26.91
CA HIS A 401 8.46 -6.79 26.88
C HIS A 401 8.06 -6.03 25.62
N LEU A 402 7.36 -6.68 24.68
CA LEU A 402 7.03 -6.16 23.35
C LEU A 402 5.54 -5.84 23.18
N GLY A 403 4.82 -5.62 24.29
CA GLY A 403 3.40 -5.21 24.27
C GLY A 403 3.16 -3.91 23.50
N PHE A 404 4.16 -3.03 23.45
CA PHE A 404 4.09 -1.73 22.79
C PHE A 404 4.19 -1.76 21.26
N LEU A 405 4.40 -2.94 20.64
CA LEU A 405 4.58 -3.03 19.18
C LEU A 405 3.32 -2.64 18.36
N ASN A 406 2.17 -2.47 19.02
CA ASN A 406 0.95 -1.94 18.41
C ASN A 406 0.76 -0.42 18.62
N GLU A 407 1.69 0.24 19.31
CA GLU A 407 1.67 1.69 19.56
C GLU A 407 2.39 2.45 18.42
N SER A 408 1.97 3.68 18.14
CA SER A 408 2.66 4.53 17.17
C SER A 408 4.09 4.86 17.61
N GLY A 409 5.04 4.83 16.67
CA GLY A 409 6.45 5.05 16.96
C GLY A 409 7.13 3.91 17.73
N ALA A 410 6.56 2.69 17.69
CA ALA A 410 7.14 1.50 18.31
C ALA A 410 8.60 1.25 17.89
N SER A 411 8.96 1.51 16.63
CA SER A 411 10.33 1.39 16.12
C SER A 411 11.34 2.22 16.91
N GLY A 412 10.99 3.45 17.30
CA GLY A 412 11.83 4.33 18.10
C GLY A 412 12.09 3.74 19.48
N ARG A 413 11.02 3.32 20.18
CA ARG A 413 11.11 2.67 21.49
C ARG A 413 11.92 1.36 21.43
N LEU A 414 11.70 0.56 20.40
CA LEU A 414 12.45 -0.67 20.16
C LEU A 414 13.93 -0.38 19.92
N ALA A 415 14.27 0.62 19.11
CA ALA A 415 15.65 1.02 18.89
C ALA A 415 16.33 1.48 20.18
N SER A 416 15.62 2.20 21.06
CA SER A 416 16.12 2.57 22.39
C SER A 416 16.39 1.34 23.26
N MET A 417 15.49 0.35 23.27
CA MET A 417 15.75 -0.93 23.98
C MET A 417 17.01 -1.62 23.44
N TYR A 418 17.22 -1.63 22.13
CA TYR A 418 18.44 -2.19 21.53
C TYR A 418 19.71 -1.42 21.95
N GLN A 419 19.64 -0.10 22.11
CA GLN A 419 20.77 0.70 22.62
C GLN A 419 21.12 0.36 24.08
N GLU A 420 20.12 0.02 24.90
CA GLU A 420 20.35 -0.43 26.27
C GLU A 420 20.92 -1.85 26.33
N ILE A 421 20.39 -2.75 25.49
CA ILE A 421 20.80 -4.15 25.41
C ILE A 421 22.21 -4.26 24.85
N PHE A 422 22.47 -3.66 23.70
CA PHE A 422 23.71 -3.81 22.94
C PHE A 422 24.59 -2.58 23.18
N ARG A 423 25.62 -2.75 23.99
CA ARG A 423 26.63 -1.74 24.29
C ARG A 423 27.99 -2.22 23.80
N PRO A 424 28.96 -1.35 23.48
CA PRO A 424 30.28 -1.79 23.03
C PRO A 424 30.90 -2.84 23.95
N GLY A 425 31.09 -4.06 23.42
CA GLY A 425 31.62 -5.19 24.16
C GLY A 425 30.71 -5.75 25.26
N PHE A 426 29.42 -5.43 25.30
CA PHE A 426 28.51 -5.88 26.36
C PHE A 426 27.09 -6.12 25.83
N ILE A 427 26.44 -7.19 26.32
CA ILE A 427 25.04 -7.48 26.04
C ILE A 427 24.29 -7.63 27.36
N ASP A 428 23.33 -6.74 27.59
CA ASP A 428 22.40 -6.82 28.72
C ASP A 428 21.35 -7.91 28.48
N GLN A 429 21.12 -8.75 29.49
CA GLN A 429 20.20 -9.88 29.40
C GLN A 429 18.87 -9.60 30.09
N LYS A 430 18.67 -8.41 30.68
CA LYS A 430 17.47 -8.08 31.46
C LYS A 430 16.15 -8.24 30.71
N TYR A 431 16.16 -8.17 29.38
CA TYR A 431 14.98 -8.30 28.53
C TYR A 431 14.81 -9.69 27.91
N MET A 432 15.67 -10.65 28.23
CA MET A 432 15.62 -12.00 27.67
C MET A 432 14.83 -12.93 28.58
N ASP A 433 14.18 -13.94 28.01
CA ASP A 433 13.50 -14.94 28.83
C ASP A 433 14.51 -15.89 29.48
N ASN A 434 14.35 -16.13 30.79
CA ASN A 434 15.17 -17.06 31.56
C ASN A 434 15.11 -18.49 31.00
N SER A 435 14.01 -18.87 30.34
CA SER A 435 13.85 -20.17 29.68
C SER A 435 14.84 -20.35 28.52
N THR A 436 15.11 -19.29 27.74
CA THR A 436 16.12 -19.27 26.68
C THR A 436 17.55 -19.47 27.20
N TYR A 437 17.78 -19.11 28.46
CA TYR A 437 19.07 -19.30 29.14
C TYR A 437 19.27 -20.76 29.58
N SER A 438 18.19 -21.44 29.97
CA SER A 438 18.23 -22.83 30.42
C SER A 438 18.67 -23.80 29.31
N THR A 439 18.27 -23.55 28.06
CA THR A 439 18.68 -24.36 26.90
C THR A 439 20.18 -24.23 26.58
N ARG A 440 20.82 -23.11 26.93
CA ARG A 440 22.28 -22.97 26.82
C ARG A 440 23.03 -23.75 27.90
N LYS A 441 22.48 -23.81 29.12
CA LYS A 441 23.07 -24.63 30.19
C LYS A 441 23.03 -26.10 29.79
N ILE A 442 21.93 -26.57 29.19
CA ILE A 442 21.78 -27.95 28.72
C ILE A 442 22.74 -28.28 27.56
N ARG A 443 22.90 -27.41 26.56
CA ARG A 443 23.84 -27.68 25.44
C ARG A 443 25.32 -27.54 25.81
N ALA A 444 25.66 -26.75 26.82
CA ALA A 444 27.02 -26.71 27.36
C ALA A 444 27.37 -28.03 28.06
N THR A 445 26.38 -28.70 28.67
CA THR A 445 26.55 -30.03 29.28
C THR A 445 26.45 -31.18 28.26
N GLU A 446 25.63 -31.06 27.21
CA GLU A 446 25.53 -32.09 26.15
C GLU A 446 26.74 -32.14 25.21
N LYS A 447 27.48 -31.03 25.04
CA LYS A 447 28.75 -31.03 24.29
C LYS A 447 29.87 -31.82 24.96
N GLU A 448 29.68 -32.26 26.21
CA GLU A 448 30.56 -33.24 26.86
C GLU A 448 30.13 -34.70 26.62
N SER A 449 28.95 -34.96 26.02
CA SER A 449 28.38 -36.32 25.96
C SER A 449 28.00 -36.85 24.57
N THR A 450 28.10 -36.10 23.46
CA THR A 450 27.73 -36.70 22.15
C THR A 450 28.56 -36.17 20.97
N SER A 451 29.60 -36.92 20.64
CA SER A 451 30.19 -36.96 19.30
C SER A 451 29.25 -37.74 18.37
N GLN A 452 28.35 -37.03 17.67
CA GLN A 452 27.70 -37.55 16.48
C GLN A 452 27.83 -36.51 15.36
N GLN A 453 28.60 -36.90 14.34
CA GLN A 453 28.84 -36.15 13.10
C GLN A 453 27.51 -35.93 12.36
N PHE A 454 27.15 -34.67 12.18
CA PHE A 454 26.21 -34.28 11.12
C PHE A 454 26.94 -34.29 9.76
N PRO A 455 26.27 -34.68 8.66
CA PRO A 455 26.88 -34.68 7.34
C PRO A 455 27.19 -33.26 6.87
N GLU A 456 28.39 -33.11 6.32
CA GLU A 456 28.97 -31.88 5.81
C GLU A 456 28.15 -31.36 4.60
N PRO A 457 27.86 -30.05 4.50
CA PRO A 457 27.12 -29.51 3.36
C PRO A 457 28.00 -29.55 2.11
N VAL A 458 27.46 -30.14 1.05
CA VAL A 458 28.08 -30.24 -0.29
C VAL A 458 28.44 -28.83 -0.80
N GLN A 459 29.73 -28.61 -1.09
CA GLN A 459 30.22 -27.35 -1.62
C GLN A 459 29.72 -27.10 -3.06
N PRO A 460 29.30 -25.86 -3.42
CA PRO A 460 29.01 -25.50 -4.80
C PRO A 460 30.30 -25.33 -5.61
N LEU A 461 30.31 -25.87 -6.83
CA LEU A 461 31.35 -25.67 -7.84
C LEU A 461 31.53 -24.19 -8.21
N SER A 462 32.77 -23.70 -8.14
CA SER A 462 33.16 -22.34 -8.52
C SER A 462 32.99 -22.07 -10.03
N PRO A 463 32.49 -20.89 -10.45
CA PRO A 463 32.52 -20.48 -11.85
C PRO A 463 33.87 -19.85 -12.25
N PRO A 464 34.26 -19.92 -13.54
CA PRO A 464 35.56 -19.45 -14.02
C PRO A 464 35.61 -17.93 -14.19
N THR A 465 36.73 -17.35 -13.76
CA THR A 465 37.08 -15.94 -13.81
C THR A 465 37.72 -15.56 -15.15
N SER A 466 37.20 -14.55 -15.86
CA SER A 466 38.01 -13.52 -16.54
C SER A 466 37.16 -12.57 -17.40
N ARG A 467 37.18 -11.26 -17.09
CA ARG A 467 37.09 -10.20 -18.12
C ARG A 467 37.70 -8.88 -17.62
N PRO A 468 38.41 -8.11 -18.47
CA PRO A 468 39.12 -6.89 -18.05
C PRO A 468 38.25 -5.64 -18.10
N THR A 469 38.58 -4.70 -17.21
CA THR A 469 37.95 -3.39 -16.98
C THR A 469 38.33 -2.36 -18.05
N GLN A 470 37.36 -1.57 -18.53
CA GLN A 470 37.58 -0.35 -19.32
C GLN A 470 37.22 0.91 -18.49
N PRO A 471 37.89 2.06 -18.69
CA PRO A 471 37.65 3.28 -17.91
C PRO A 471 36.53 4.16 -18.49
N SER A 472 35.80 4.82 -17.58
CA SER A 472 34.71 5.77 -17.88
C SER A 472 35.23 7.21 -18.10
N PRO A 473 34.52 8.04 -18.89
CA PRO A 473 34.86 9.45 -19.07
C PRO A 473 34.10 10.39 -18.11
N THR A 474 34.80 11.47 -17.76
CA THR A 474 34.38 12.59 -16.91
C THR A 474 33.36 13.50 -17.61
N THR A 475 32.33 13.99 -16.91
CA THR A 475 31.38 14.99 -17.42
C THR A 475 31.46 16.28 -16.60
N GLN A 476 31.55 17.41 -17.32
CA GLN A 476 31.59 18.78 -16.82
C GLN A 476 30.22 19.29 -16.36
N SER A 477 30.25 20.21 -15.40
CA SER A 477 29.12 20.89 -14.76
C SER A 477 29.08 22.36 -15.16
N SER A 478 27.92 22.86 -15.61
CA SER A 478 27.57 24.28 -15.57
C SER A 478 26.06 24.50 -15.66
N ASN A 479 25.47 25.25 -14.72
CA ASN A 479 24.77 26.53 -15.00
C ASN A 479 23.93 27.00 -13.80
N ALA A 480 24.08 28.29 -13.50
CA ALA A 480 23.34 29.06 -12.51
C ALA A 480 22.07 29.69 -13.12
N ILE A 481 21.05 29.95 -12.28
CA ILE A 481 19.78 30.58 -12.66
C ILE A 481 19.58 31.86 -11.81
N GLU A 482 19.35 32.99 -12.48
CA GLU A 482 18.95 34.29 -11.92
C GLU A 482 17.42 34.41 -11.74
N ARG A 483 16.98 35.25 -10.78
CA ARG A 483 15.58 35.63 -10.51
C ARG A 483 15.31 37.08 -10.95
N PRO A 484 14.08 37.44 -11.39
CA PRO A 484 13.69 38.83 -11.56
C PRO A 484 12.79 39.37 -10.44
N ALA A 485 12.86 40.69 -10.28
CA ALA A 485 12.17 41.53 -9.30
C ALA A 485 10.79 42.04 -9.78
N TYR A 486 9.94 42.40 -8.83
CA TYR A 486 8.61 42.99 -9.02
C TYR A 486 8.65 44.53 -8.84
N GLN A 487 7.79 45.24 -9.58
CA GLN A 487 7.59 46.68 -9.47
C GLN A 487 6.09 46.99 -9.53
N GLU A 488 5.58 47.78 -8.57
CA GLU A 488 4.22 48.32 -8.51
C GLU A 488 4.18 49.75 -9.07
N SER A 489 3.04 50.13 -9.68
CA SER A 489 2.58 51.52 -9.64
C SER A 489 1.06 51.64 -9.82
N SER A 490 0.54 52.65 -9.14
CA SER A 490 -0.83 53.04 -8.85
C SER A 490 -1.51 53.84 -9.94
N GLY A 491 -2.86 53.91 -9.89
CA GLY A 491 -3.70 54.69 -10.81
C GLY A 491 -4.23 56.03 -10.29
N HIS A 492 -5.01 56.69 -11.14
CA HIS A 492 -6.14 57.63 -10.96
C HIS A 492 -6.57 58.01 -12.40
N GLU A 493 -7.81 58.31 -12.78
CA GLU A 493 -8.93 58.97 -12.12
C GLU A 493 -10.22 58.67 -12.92
N ALA A 494 -11.36 58.50 -12.25
CA ALA A 494 -12.67 58.32 -12.89
C ALA A 494 -13.76 59.05 -12.11
N MET A 495 -14.46 59.98 -12.76
CA MET A 495 -15.80 60.42 -12.37
C MET A 495 -16.63 60.73 -13.62
N LYS A 496 -17.28 59.71 -14.19
CA LYS A 496 -18.46 59.82 -15.07
C LYS A 496 -19.38 58.57 -15.09
N ASP A 497 -19.20 57.59 -14.20
CA ASP A 497 -19.74 56.23 -14.38
C ASP A 497 -20.96 55.80 -13.52
N ALA A 498 -21.53 56.69 -12.68
CA ALA A 498 -22.63 56.29 -11.79
C ALA A 498 -23.91 55.88 -12.54
N ALA A 499 -24.23 56.52 -13.67
CA ALA A 499 -25.41 56.17 -14.49
C ALA A 499 -25.21 54.87 -15.30
N LYS A 500 -23.95 54.50 -15.59
CA LYS A 500 -23.60 53.29 -16.35
C LYS A 500 -23.63 52.04 -15.46
N CYS A 501 -23.37 52.18 -14.16
CA CYS A 501 -23.35 51.07 -13.22
C CYS A 501 -24.74 50.46 -12.94
N ALA A 502 -25.78 51.28 -12.83
CA ALA A 502 -27.15 50.77 -12.61
C ALA A 502 -27.67 49.96 -13.81
N SER A 503 -27.41 50.43 -15.03
CA SER A 503 -27.77 49.73 -16.27
C SER A 503 -27.00 48.40 -16.45
N THR A 504 -25.71 48.40 -16.11
CA THR A 504 -24.86 47.21 -16.24
C THR A 504 -25.23 46.15 -15.20
N ALA A 505 -25.51 46.54 -13.95
CA ALA A 505 -25.93 45.61 -12.90
C ALA A 505 -27.27 44.94 -13.22
N PHE A 506 -28.22 45.69 -13.77
CA PHE A 506 -29.52 45.15 -14.18
C PHE A 506 -29.39 44.18 -15.36
N THR A 507 -28.52 44.50 -16.33
CA THR A 507 -28.26 43.64 -17.49
C THR A 507 -27.57 42.33 -17.08
N VAL A 508 -26.61 42.39 -16.15
CA VAL A 508 -25.93 41.19 -15.62
C VAL A 508 -26.90 40.31 -14.83
N LEU A 509 -27.79 40.90 -14.04
CA LEU A 509 -28.82 40.16 -13.30
C LEU A 509 -29.80 39.47 -14.25
N CYS A 510 -30.26 40.15 -15.30
CA CYS A 510 -31.14 39.55 -16.31
C CYS A 510 -30.45 38.41 -17.08
N ILE A 511 -29.17 38.56 -17.44
CA ILE A 511 -28.39 37.50 -18.09
C ILE A 511 -28.21 36.28 -17.16
N LEU A 512 -27.94 36.50 -15.88
CA LEU A 512 -27.79 35.41 -14.91
C LEU A 512 -29.11 34.66 -14.69
N VAL A 513 -30.24 35.37 -14.63
CA VAL A 513 -31.57 34.75 -14.49
C VAL A 513 -31.96 33.95 -15.74
N SER A 514 -31.60 34.42 -16.93
CA SER A 514 -31.88 33.73 -18.20
C SER A 514 -30.88 32.62 -18.57
N TYR A 515 -29.82 32.42 -17.77
CA TYR A 515 -28.94 31.26 -17.85
C TYR A 515 -29.29 30.15 -16.85
N VAL A 516 -30.16 30.44 -15.88
CA VAL A 516 -30.58 29.52 -14.80
C VAL A 516 -31.98 28.93 -15.08
N LEU A 517 -32.84 29.67 -15.79
CA LEU A 517 -34.03 29.16 -16.47
C LEU A 517 -33.67 28.63 -17.86
#